data_AF-A0A1Y1Q6J5-F1
#
_entry.id   AF-A0A1Y1Q6J5-F1
#
_cell.length_a   1.000
_cell.length_b   1.000
_cell.length_c   1.000
_cell.angle_alpha   90.00
_cell.angle_beta   90.00
_cell.angle_gamma   90.00
#
_symmetry.space_group_name_H-M   'P 1'
#
loop_
_entity.id
_entity.type
_entity.pdbx_description
1 polymer ?
#
loop_
_entity_poly.entity_id
_entity_poly.type
_entity_poly.pdbx_seq_one_letter_code
_entity_poly.pdbx_strand_id
1 'polypeptide(L)'
;MNWHVITGSKGGVGKTLLTLLLLAHQLKKEPSEGVLFLDLNGMNTDSSAMLLHGKEKIGEPHQLGNEHPIIIQKTYSVPTDKENKDRDYYAVGVLEDPFALYDRHSFPQLITTIKDNAEEIASKLNLPPLQHVIIDTNYHFCNLFGNDDVHYQPYLDGGTLYGENLSIWFFWVYRQWEKLRQGGGKEVERVKLTASAMERNLNNSYEGVDSPKITPLMHVFSPVALVTSVPQKKNLLGRITEQVAKAISDENEKEYLIQEFQTLGDQTSKHGVTFRQLLERLRNAYDLLVDKDSNVRINPAAYFLDIIVDATRGLSDNQKRPRNIIPLSVYDPDFKYYTDRDRQETVSALRGRLIYRCFEKLLP
;
A
#
# COMPACT_ATOMS: atom_id res chain seq x y z
N MET A 1 -4.38 17.28 -5.08
CA MET A 1 -4.65 16.36 -3.95
C MET A 1 -3.62 15.22 -3.98
N ASN A 2 -3.46 14.52 -2.86
CA ASN A 2 -2.61 13.34 -2.71
C ASN A 2 -3.47 12.07 -2.70
N TRP A 3 -3.18 11.15 -3.61
CA TRP A 3 -3.92 9.92 -3.83
C TRP A 3 -3.06 8.72 -3.45
N HIS A 4 -3.55 7.90 -2.54
CA HIS A 4 -2.91 6.66 -2.13
C HIS A 4 -3.77 5.49 -2.61
N VAL A 5 -3.33 4.76 -3.63
CA VAL A 5 -4.04 3.59 -4.17
C VAL A 5 -3.36 2.33 -3.67
N ILE A 6 -4.01 1.59 -2.78
CA ILE A 6 -3.47 0.36 -2.18
C ILE A 6 -3.95 -0.84 -2.99
N THR A 7 -3.01 -1.57 -3.59
CA THR A 7 -3.29 -2.66 -4.54
C THR A 7 -2.38 -3.88 -4.32
N GLY A 8 -2.87 -5.05 -4.72
CA GLY A 8 -2.12 -6.30 -4.67
C GLY A 8 -2.89 -7.42 -5.37
N SER A 9 -2.21 -8.52 -5.70
CA SER A 9 -2.86 -9.65 -6.40
C SER A 9 -3.49 -10.71 -5.49
N LYS A 10 -3.39 -10.55 -4.17
CA LYS A 10 -3.82 -11.56 -3.19
C LYS A 10 -4.52 -10.90 -2.00
N GLY A 11 -5.56 -11.56 -1.48
CA GLY A 11 -6.14 -11.27 -0.18
C GLY A 11 -5.19 -11.64 0.97
N GLY A 12 -5.39 -11.04 2.15
CA GLY A 12 -4.62 -11.38 3.36
C GLY A 12 -3.14 -10.96 3.36
N VAL A 13 -2.71 -10.08 2.45
CA VAL A 13 -1.32 -9.60 2.39
C VAL A 13 -1.05 -8.36 3.28
N GLY A 14 -2.09 -7.81 3.90
CA GLY A 14 -2.00 -6.63 4.76
C GLY A 14 -2.37 -5.29 4.09
N LYS A 15 -3.15 -5.29 3.01
CA LYS A 15 -3.61 -4.05 2.34
C LYS A 15 -4.38 -3.14 3.29
N THR A 16 -5.41 -3.66 3.93
CA THR A 16 -6.21 -2.97 4.96
C THR A 16 -5.32 -2.41 6.08
N LEU A 17 -4.32 -3.16 6.55
CA LEU A 17 -3.39 -2.67 7.57
C LEU A 17 -2.60 -1.44 7.08
N LEU A 18 -2.04 -1.48 5.87
CA LEU A 18 -1.35 -0.31 5.30
C LEU A 18 -2.29 0.89 5.14
N THR A 19 -3.51 0.65 4.67
CA THR A 19 -4.53 1.69 4.56
C THR A 19 -4.80 2.36 5.92
N LEU A 20 -4.98 1.57 6.98
CA LEU A 20 -5.21 2.10 8.32
C LEU A 20 -3.97 2.82 8.88
N LEU A 21 -2.76 2.34 8.57
CA LEU A 21 -1.50 3.01 8.92
C LEU A 21 -1.37 4.38 8.23
N LEU A 22 -1.71 4.46 6.94
CA LEU A 22 -1.74 5.71 6.18
C LEU A 22 -2.78 6.67 6.74
N LEU A 23 -4.00 6.21 7.02
CA LEU A 23 -5.05 7.02 7.63
C LEU A 23 -4.61 7.55 9.00
N ALA A 24 -4.07 6.68 9.86
CA ALA A 24 -3.56 7.07 11.17
C ALA A 24 -2.44 8.13 11.07
N HIS A 25 -1.57 8.01 10.06
CA HIS A 25 -0.49 8.94 9.80
C HIS A 25 -0.99 10.31 9.33
N GLN A 26 -1.88 10.35 8.33
CA GLN A 26 -2.37 11.63 7.80
C GLN A 26 -3.13 12.42 8.86
N LEU A 27 -3.99 11.75 9.62
CA LEU A 27 -4.72 12.38 10.72
C LEU A 27 -3.80 12.90 11.84
N LYS A 28 -2.61 12.31 12.02
CA LYS A 28 -1.63 12.75 13.04
C LYS A 28 -0.76 13.91 12.52
N LYS A 29 -0.29 13.83 11.27
CA LYS A 29 0.71 14.74 10.70
C LYS A 29 0.07 16.03 10.17
N GLU A 30 -1.10 15.93 9.56
CA GLU A 30 -1.76 17.04 8.85
C GLU A 30 -3.21 17.23 9.33
N PRO A 31 -3.45 17.63 10.60
CA PRO A 31 -4.80 17.74 11.16
C PRO A 31 -5.67 18.83 10.50
N SER A 32 -5.05 19.77 9.79
CA SER A 32 -5.74 20.80 8.99
C SER A 32 -6.19 20.31 7.61
N GLU A 33 -5.86 19.08 7.24
CA GLU A 33 -6.15 18.52 5.93
C GLU A 33 -7.19 17.40 6.04
N GLY A 34 -8.23 17.48 5.21
CA GLY A 34 -9.29 16.48 5.16
C GLY A 34 -8.80 15.19 4.52
N VAL A 35 -9.24 14.05 5.06
CA VAL A 35 -8.94 12.72 4.54
C VAL A 35 -10.24 12.00 4.16
N LEU A 36 -10.28 11.45 2.95
CA LEU A 36 -11.31 10.52 2.48
C LEU A 36 -10.68 9.13 2.35
N PHE A 37 -11.15 8.19 3.15
CA PHE A 37 -10.91 6.78 2.92
C PHE A 37 -11.99 6.23 1.99
N LEU A 38 -11.61 5.52 0.93
CA LEU A 38 -12.52 4.91 -0.03
C LEU A 38 -12.31 3.40 -0.05
N ASP A 39 -13.35 2.66 0.30
CA ASP A 39 -13.36 1.19 0.26
C ASP A 39 -13.91 0.72 -1.09
N LEU A 40 -13.01 0.39 -2.02
CA LEU A 40 -13.33 -0.25 -3.29
C LEU A 40 -13.10 -1.77 -3.22
N ASN A 41 -13.00 -2.35 -2.02
CA ASN A 41 -12.90 -3.79 -1.81
C ASN A 41 -14.28 -4.35 -1.43
N GLY A 42 -15.28 -4.17 -2.30
CA GLY A 42 -16.67 -4.51 -2.02
C GLY A 42 -16.95 -5.98 -1.67
N MET A 43 -16.03 -6.90 -2.03
CA MET A 43 -16.13 -8.32 -1.66
C MET A 43 -15.70 -8.62 -0.22
N ASN A 44 -14.89 -7.76 0.40
CA ASN A 44 -14.46 -7.85 1.80
C ASN A 44 -14.40 -6.41 2.35
N THR A 45 -15.57 -5.82 2.62
CA THR A 45 -15.75 -4.46 3.17
C THR A 45 -15.28 -4.32 4.62
N ASP A 46 -14.29 -5.14 5.01
CA ASP A 46 -13.70 -5.19 6.34
C ASP A 46 -13.20 -3.81 6.76
N SER A 47 -12.62 -3.05 5.82
CA SER A 47 -12.05 -1.72 6.09
C SER A 47 -13.14 -0.71 6.50
N SER A 48 -14.20 -0.57 5.71
CA SER A 48 -15.32 0.31 6.05
C SER A 48 -16.08 -0.16 7.30
N ALA A 49 -16.27 -1.47 7.46
CA ALA A 49 -16.84 -2.04 8.69
C ALA A 49 -16.00 -1.68 9.91
N MET A 50 -14.67 -1.83 9.87
CA MET A 50 -13.77 -1.46 10.97
C MET A 50 -13.77 0.03 11.31
N LEU A 51 -14.08 0.90 10.34
CA LEU A 51 -14.05 2.35 10.51
C LEU A 51 -15.41 2.94 10.92
N LEU A 52 -16.52 2.25 10.61
CA LEU A 52 -17.88 2.73 10.82
C LEU A 52 -18.69 1.90 11.84
N HIS A 53 -18.44 0.60 11.98
CA HIS A 53 -19.21 -0.29 12.85
C HIS A 53 -19.05 0.11 14.33
N GLY A 54 -20.15 0.07 15.07
CA GLY A 54 -20.17 0.41 16.50
C GLY A 54 -19.93 1.88 16.83
N LYS A 55 -19.82 2.76 15.82
CA LYS A 55 -19.66 4.21 16.00
C LYS A 55 -20.98 4.96 15.83
N GLU A 56 -21.07 6.08 16.51
CA GLU A 56 -22.17 7.04 16.36
C GLU A 56 -22.20 7.56 14.92
N LYS A 57 -23.39 7.57 14.30
CA LYS A 57 -23.60 8.21 12.99
C LYS A 57 -23.44 9.73 13.14
N ILE A 58 -22.61 10.34 12.31
CA ILE A 58 -22.38 11.79 12.31
C ILE A 58 -22.92 12.39 11.03
N GLY A 59 -24.00 13.14 11.15
CA GLY A 59 -24.66 13.78 10.01
C GLY A 59 -25.30 12.79 9.04
N GLU A 60 -25.80 13.32 7.94
CA GLU A 60 -26.36 12.52 6.84
C GLU A 60 -25.27 12.09 5.87
N PRO A 61 -25.30 10.85 5.35
CA PRO A 61 -24.39 10.43 4.28
C PRO A 61 -24.54 11.29 3.04
N HIS A 62 -23.42 11.55 2.36
CA HIS A 62 -23.40 12.24 1.08
C HIS A 62 -23.18 11.23 -0.05
N GLN A 63 -24.12 11.17 -1.00
CA GLN A 63 -24.00 10.34 -2.18
C GLN A 63 -23.31 11.10 -3.32
N LEU A 64 -22.32 10.46 -3.94
CA LEU A 64 -21.54 11.01 -5.05
C LEU A 64 -21.61 10.10 -6.27
N GLY A 65 -21.80 10.66 -7.46
CA GLY A 65 -21.80 9.94 -8.74
C GLY A 65 -23.15 9.29 -9.10
N ASN A 66 -23.34 9.02 -10.39
CA ASN A 66 -24.61 8.51 -10.94
C ASN A 66 -24.53 7.02 -11.33
N GLU A 67 -23.47 6.60 -12.03
CA GLU A 67 -23.35 5.22 -12.55
C GLU A 67 -22.89 4.21 -11.49
N HIS A 68 -21.93 4.61 -10.67
CA HIS A 68 -21.43 3.85 -9.52
C HIS A 68 -21.46 4.75 -8.29
N PRO A 69 -22.64 4.93 -7.66
CA PRO A 69 -22.78 5.85 -6.54
C PRO A 69 -21.90 5.44 -5.36
N ILE A 70 -21.28 6.43 -4.74
CA ILE A 70 -20.46 6.29 -3.55
C ILE A 70 -21.19 6.95 -2.40
N ILE A 71 -21.41 6.21 -1.33
CA ILE A 71 -21.98 6.72 -0.09
C ILE A 71 -20.82 7.14 0.80
N ILE A 72 -20.71 8.43 1.08
CA ILE A 72 -19.66 9.02 1.90
C ILE A 72 -20.23 9.41 3.26
N GLN A 73 -19.68 8.83 4.32
CA GLN A 73 -20.06 9.06 5.70
C GLN A 73 -18.91 9.72 6.46
N LYS A 74 -19.23 10.70 7.31
CA LYS A 74 -18.29 11.22 8.32
C LYS A 74 -18.17 10.26 9.50
N THR A 75 -16.95 10.09 9.98
CA THR A 75 -16.60 9.35 11.19
C THR A 75 -15.43 10.02 11.89
N TYR A 76 -14.90 9.39 12.93
CA TYR A 76 -13.79 9.91 13.72
C TYR A 76 -12.87 8.82 14.27
N SER A 77 -11.73 9.25 14.78
CA SER A 77 -10.82 8.50 15.63
C SER A 77 -10.59 9.31 16.91
N VAL A 78 -10.55 8.66 18.08
CA VAL A 78 -10.27 9.37 19.34
C VAL A 78 -8.79 9.25 19.67
N PRO A 79 -8.00 10.33 19.69
CA PRO A 79 -6.58 10.27 20.02
C PRO A 79 -6.33 9.59 21.38
N THR A 80 -5.27 8.78 21.47
CA THR A 80 -4.89 8.08 22.71
C THR A 80 -4.35 9.02 23.80
N ASP A 81 -3.93 10.24 23.44
CA ASP A 81 -3.44 11.22 24.41
C ASP A 81 -4.61 11.82 25.19
N LYS A 82 -4.75 11.37 26.45
CA LYS A 82 -5.85 11.66 27.36
C LYS A 82 -6.08 13.15 27.68
N GLU A 83 -5.19 14.03 27.25
CA GLU A 83 -5.29 15.48 27.45
C GLU A 83 -6.05 16.16 26.31
N ASN A 84 -6.05 15.59 25.10
CA ASN A 84 -6.72 16.18 23.94
C ASN A 84 -8.03 15.42 23.66
N LYS A 85 -9.17 16.05 24.01
CA LYS A 85 -10.51 15.46 23.82
C LYS A 85 -11.03 15.60 22.39
N ASP A 86 -10.25 16.23 21.50
CA ASP A 86 -10.68 16.50 20.15
C ASP A 86 -10.63 15.22 19.30
N ARG A 87 -11.74 14.98 18.60
CA ARG A 87 -11.92 13.85 17.69
C ARG A 87 -11.23 14.17 16.36
N ASP A 88 -10.43 13.25 15.84
CA ASP A 88 -9.87 13.35 14.50
C ASP A 88 -10.93 12.91 13.49
N TYR A 89 -11.58 13.87 12.83
CA TYR A 89 -12.65 13.59 11.88
C TYR A 89 -12.13 13.28 10.47
N TYR A 90 -12.77 12.32 9.80
CA TYR A 90 -12.49 11.97 8.40
C TYR A 90 -13.75 11.40 7.74
N ALA A 91 -13.68 11.24 6.41
CA ALA A 91 -14.72 10.62 5.62
C ALA A 91 -14.37 9.17 5.25
N VAL A 92 -15.40 8.32 5.19
CA VAL A 92 -15.34 6.96 4.66
C VAL A 92 -16.36 6.85 3.53
N GLY A 93 -15.89 6.56 2.32
CA GLY A 93 -16.70 6.26 1.15
C GLY A 93 -16.79 4.76 0.92
N VAL A 94 -17.98 4.28 0.59
CA VAL A 94 -18.24 2.91 0.14
C VAL A 94 -19.05 2.93 -1.15
N LEU A 95 -18.86 1.94 -2.01
CA LEU A 95 -19.72 1.77 -3.18
C LEU A 95 -21.11 1.33 -2.74
N GLU A 96 -22.15 1.93 -3.31
CA GLU A 96 -23.53 1.47 -3.12
C GLU A 96 -23.72 0.06 -3.69
N ASP A 97 -23.12 -0.22 -4.86
CA ASP A 97 -22.98 -1.56 -5.42
C ASP A 97 -21.57 -2.12 -5.16
N PRO A 98 -21.40 -3.09 -4.25
CA PRO A 98 -20.09 -3.69 -3.95
C PRO A 98 -19.50 -4.49 -5.12
N PHE A 99 -20.30 -4.78 -6.16
CA PHE A 99 -19.86 -5.48 -7.37
C PHE A 99 -19.48 -4.53 -8.52
N ALA A 100 -19.63 -3.21 -8.33
CA ALA A 100 -19.22 -2.24 -9.33
C ALA A 100 -17.72 -2.35 -9.64
N LEU A 101 -17.39 -2.56 -10.91
CA LEU A 101 -16.03 -2.80 -11.38
C LEU A 101 -15.41 -1.55 -11.97
N TYR A 102 -14.24 -1.15 -11.46
CA TYR A 102 -13.45 -0.09 -12.07
C TYR A 102 -12.36 -0.67 -12.98
N ASP A 103 -12.23 -0.06 -14.15
CA ASP A 103 -11.22 -0.34 -15.15
C ASP A 103 -10.42 0.92 -15.49
N ARG A 104 -9.51 0.81 -16.45
CA ARG A 104 -8.66 1.92 -16.90
C ARG A 104 -9.39 3.12 -17.52
N HIS A 105 -10.69 3.02 -17.78
CA HIS A 105 -11.50 4.11 -18.31
C HIS A 105 -12.34 4.77 -17.21
N SER A 106 -12.96 3.96 -16.36
CA SER A 106 -13.82 4.41 -15.26
C SER A 106 -13.03 4.86 -14.02
N PHE A 107 -11.83 4.32 -13.77
CA PHE A 107 -11.03 4.70 -12.61
C PHE A 107 -10.55 6.17 -12.65
N PRO A 108 -10.04 6.72 -13.76
CA PRO A 108 -9.77 8.16 -13.85
C PRO A 108 -11.03 9.01 -13.66
N GLN A 109 -12.20 8.55 -14.14
CA GLN A 109 -13.47 9.27 -13.96
C GLN A 109 -13.89 9.31 -12.49
N LEU A 110 -13.67 8.23 -11.74
CA LEU A 110 -13.85 8.19 -10.30
C LEU A 110 -13.00 9.25 -9.59
N ILE A 111 -11.70 9.31 -9.92
CA ILE A 111 -10.78 10.29 -9.33
C ILE A 111 -11.23 11.72 -9.67
N THR A 112 -11.56 12.00 -10.94
CA THR A 112 -12.07 13.31 -11.36
C THR A 112 -13.36 13.67 -10.62
N THR A 113 -14.29 12.74 -10.49
CA THR A 113 -15.56 12.98 -9.78
C THR A 113 -15.32 13.36 -8.31
N ILE A 114 -14.43 12.65 -7.61
CA ILE A 114 -14.08 12.99 -6.23
C ILE A 114 -13.39 14.35 -6.14
N LYS A 115 -12.44 14.62 -7.06
CA LYS A 115 -11.73 15.90 -7.13
C LYS A 115 -12.68 17.08 -7.34
N ASP A 116 -13.54 17.00 -8.34
CA ASP A 116 -14.44 18.09 -8.72
C ASP A 116 -15.50 18.36 -7.63
N ASN A 117 -15.78 17.38 -6.77
CA ASN A 117 -16.72 17.51 -5.65
C ASN A 117 -16.03 17.62 -4.28
N ALA A 118 -14.69 17.79 -4.24
CA ALA A 118 -13.93 17.78 -2.98
C ALA A 118 -14.38 18.87 -2.00
N GLU A 119 -14.64 20.09 -2.49
CA GLU A 119 -15.15 21.20 -1.68
C GLU A 119 -16.56 20.92 -1.16
N GLU A 120 -17.44 20.35 -1.99
CA GLU A 120 -18.80 19.97 -1.60
C GLU A 120 -18.78 18.89 -0.51
N ILE A 121 -17.98 17.84 -0.69
CA ILE A 121 -17.80 16.75 0.28
C ILE A 121 -17.33 17.33 1.62
N ALA A 122 -16.28 18.17 1.60
CA ALA A 122 -15.73 18.76 2.82
C ALA A 122 -16.75 19.67 3.53
N SER A 123 -17.46 20.52 2.78
CA SER A 123 -18.48 21.42 3.31
C SER A 123 -19.67 20.68 3.91
N LYS A 124 -20.26 19.71 3.18
CA LYS A 124 -21.42 18.94 3.64
C LYS A 124 -21.12 18.10 4.88
N LEU A 125 -19.91 17.54 4.97
CA LEU A 125 -19.49 16.75 6.11
C LEU A 125 -18.84 17.59 7.21
N ASN A 126 -18.68 18.90 7.03
CA ASN A 126 -17.94 19.77 7.96
C ASN A 126 -16.55 19.17 8.30
N LEU A 127 -15.76 18.93 7.26
CA LEU A 127 -14.38 18.46 7.32
C LEU A 127 -13.44 19.59 6.86
N PRO A 128 -12.14 19.56 7.22
CA PRO A 128 -11.16 20.41 6.58
C PRO A 128 -11.09 20.16 5.06
N PRO A 129 -10.49 21.06 4.27
CA PRO A 129 -10.35 20.89 2.83
C PRO A 129 -9.77 19.52 2.49
N LEU A 130 -10.44 18.77 1.63
CA LEU A 130 -10.04 17.40 1.30
C LEU A 130 -8.73 17.42 0.50
N GLN A 131 -7.63 17.01 1.11
CA GLN A 131 -6.31 16.96 0.46
C GLN A 131 -5.83 15.54 0.22
N HIS A 132 -6.33 14.56 0.98
CA HIS A 132 -5.88 13.17 0.90
C HIS A 132 -7.03 12.22 0.58
N VAL A 133 -6.79 11.31 -0.37
CA VAL A 133 -7.70 10.21 -0.66
C VAL A 133 -6.92 8.89 -0.56
N ILE A 134 -7.41 7.99 0.29
CA ILE A 134 -6.82 6.65 0.50
C ILE A 134 -7.80 5.62 -0.04
N ILE A 135 -7.41 4.91 -1.09
CA ILE A 135 -8.23 3.92 -1.79
C ILE A 135 -7.73 2.52 -1.45
N ASP A 136 -8.51 1.74 -0.70
CA ASP A 136 -8.28 0.30 -0.53
C ASP A 136 -9.04 -0.45 -1.62
N THR A 137 -8.34 -1.29 -2.38
CA THR A 137 -8.94 -1.99 -3.52
C THR A 137 -8.42 -3.42 -3.68
N ASN A 138 -9.30 -4.29 -4.19
CA ASN A 138 -8.96 -5.63 -4.67
C ASN A 138 -8.48 -5.65 -6.13
N TYR A 139 -8.54 -4.52 -6.87
CA TYR A 139 -8.05 -4.42 -8.23
C TYR A 139 -6.53 -4.52 -8.27
N HIS A 140 -6.00 -5.27 -9.24
CA HIS A 140 -4.59 -5.15 -9.59
C HIS A 140 -4.38 -3.80 -10.29
N PHE A 141 -3.22 -3.17 -10.13
CA PHE A 141 -2.94 -1.91 -10.84
C PHE A 141 -3.12 -2.01 -12.37
N CYS A 142 -2.96 -3.21 -12.95
CA CYS A 142 -3.21 -3.45 -14.39
C CYS A 142 -4.69 -3.44 -14.79
N ASN A 143 -5.62 -3.50 -13.82
CA ASN A 143 -7.04 -3.27 -14.06
C ASN A 143 -7.32 -1.77 -14.15
N LEU A 144 -6.70 -0.99 -13.24
CA LEU A 144 -6.92 0.45 -13.08
C LEU A 144 -6.12 1.31 -14.05
N PHE A 145 -4.99 0.82 -14.54
CA PHE A 145 -4.07 1.56 -15.39
C PHE A 145 -3.75 0.80 -16.68
N GLY A 146 -3.67 1.56 -17.78
CA GLY A 146 -3.34 1.06 -19.10
C GLY A 146 -1.85 0.86 -19.34
N ASN A 147 -1.49 0.12 -20.38
CA ASN A 147 -0.11 0.00 -20.87
C ASN A 147 0.22 0.93 -22.05
N ASP A 148 -0.78 1.68 -22.52
CA ASP A 148 -0.67 2.69 -23.57
C ASP A 148 -0.79 4.09 -22.95
N ASP A 149 0.03 5.02 -23.43
CA ASP A 149 0.10 6.41 -22.96
C ASP A 149 -1.23 7.16 -23.21
N VAL A 150 -2.07 6.71 -24.17
CA VAL A 150 -3.42 7.27 -24.39
C VAL A 150 -4.33 7.17 -23.15
N HIS A 151 -4.11 6.17 -22.30
CA HIS A 151 -4.89 6.01 -21.06
C HIS A 151 -4.51 7.02 -19.98
N TYR A 152 -3.43 7.78 -20.18
CA TYR A 152 -2.92 8.73 -19.19
C TYR A 152 -3.21 10.18 -19.54
N GLN A 153 -3.92 10.46 -20.65
CA GLN A 153 -4.29 11.82 -21.05
C GLN A 153 -4.92 12.66 -19.92
N PRO A 154 -5.79 12.12 -19.03
CA PRO A 154 -6.30 12.90 -17.91
C PRO A 154 -5.22 13.44 -16.96
N TYR A 155 -4.07 12.78 -16.85
CA TYR A 155 -3.00 13.11 -15.89
C TYR A 155 -1.91 14.02 -16.47
N LEU A 156 -1.87 14.17 -17.79
CA LEU A 156 -0.88 14.99 -18.50
C LEU A 156 -1.29 16.46 -18.55
N ASP A 157 -0.39 17.34 -19.01
CA ASP A 157 -0.64 18.79 -19.10
C ASP A 157 -1.95 19.10 -19.86
N GLY A 158 -2.77 19.96 -19.27
CA GLY A 158 -4.13 20.27 -19.74
C GLY A 158 -5.21 19.22 -19.40
N GLY A 159 -4.85 18.08 -18.80
CA GLY A 159 -5.78 17.06 -18.32
C GLY A 159 -6.46 17.40 -16.99
N THR A 160 -7.63 16.79 -16.72
CA THR A 160 -8.43 17.06 -15.50
C THR A 160 -7.73 16.65 -14.20
N LEU A 161 -6.81 15.70 -14.26
CA LEU A 161 -6.01 15.17 -13.16
C LEU A 161 -4.55 15.65 -13.24
N TYR A 162 -4.27 16.67 -14.05
CA TYR A 162 -2.96 17.31 -14.06
C TYR A 162 -2.61 17.89 -12.69
N GLY A 163 -1.36 17.72 -12.25
CA GLY A 163 -0.87 18.18 -10.95
C GLY A 163 -1.31 17.34 -9.74
N GLU A 164 -2.12 16.30 -9.94
CA GLU A 164 -2.46 15.36 -8.86
C GLU A 164 -1.27 14.45 -8.52
N ASN A 165 -1.08 14.13 -7.24
CA ASN A 165 0.00 13.25 -6.79
C ASN A 165 -0.52 11.83 -6.53
N LEU A 166 -0.19 10.89 -7.40
CA LEU A 166 -0.63 9.50 -7.29
C LEU A 166 0.48 8.58 -6.77
N SER A 167 0.26 7.99 -5.60
CA SER A 167 1.08 6.93 -5.00
C SER A 167 0.33 5.61 -5.04
N ILE A 168 0.86 4.63 -5.77
CA ILE A 168 0.31 3.29 -5.94
C ILE A 168 1.11 2.31 -5.09
N TRP A 169 0.54 1.92 -3.96
CA TRP A 169 1.12 1.00 -2.99
C TRP A 169 0.87 -0.44 -3.41
N PHE A 170 1.87 -1.04 -4.05
CA PHE A 170 1.81 -2.39 -4.59
C PHE A 170 2.46 -3.41 -3.65
N PHE A 171 1.64 -4.32 -3.12
CA PHE A 171 2.10 -5.43 -2.30
C PHE A 171 2.69 -6.56 -3.15
N TRP A 172 3.95 -6.91 -2.86
CA TRP A 172 4.63 -8.03 -3.48
C TRP A 172 4.30 -9.36 -2.79
N VAL A 173 3.97 -10.38 -3.59
CA VAL A 173 3.93 -11.78 -3.16
C VAL A 173 4.82 -12.65 -4.06
N TYR A 174 5.31 -13.77 -3.51
CA TYR A 174 6.23 -14.67 -4.22
C TYR A 174 5.72 -15.08 -5.60
N ARG A 175 4.46 -15.52 -5.71
CA ARG A 175 3.88 -16.01 -6.96
C ARG A 175 3.90 -14.96 -8.08
N GLN A 176 3.70 -13.68 -7.76
CA GLN A 176 3.79 -12.61 -8.75
C GLN A 176 5.23 -12.47 -9.26
N TRP A 177 6.18 -12.38 -8.33
CA TRP A 177 7.58 -12.27 -8.66
C TRP A 177 8.07 -13.48 -9.47
N GLU A 178 7.69 -14.70 -9.07
CA GLU A 178 8.03 -15.93 -9.77
C GLU A 178 7.54 -15.90 -11.23
N LYS A 179 6.27 -15.54 -11.46
CA LYS A 179 5.72 -15.36 -12.81
C LYS A 179 6.52 -14.32 -13.61
N LEU A 180 6.82 -13.17 -13.01
CA LEU A 180 7.57 -12.09 -13.67
C LEU A 180 9.01 -12.48 -14.02
N ARG A 181 9.63 -13.34 -13.20
CA ARG A 181 10.99 -13.87 -13.37
C ARG A 181 11.05 -14.95 -14.45
N GLN A 182 10.15 -15.94 -14.41
CA GLN A 182 10.14 -17.06 -15.36
C GLN A 182 10.02 -16.59 -16.81
N GLY A 183 9.45 -15.39 -17.03
CA GLY A 183 9.50 -14.69 -18.30
C GLY A 183 8.68 -15.41 -19.37
N GLY A 184 7.42 -15.04 -19.53
CA GLY A 184 6.58 -15.60 -20.58
C GLY A 184 5.13 -15.18 -20.46
N GLY A 185 4.46 -15.08 -21.59
CA GLY A 185 3.03 -14.83 -21.67
C GLY A 185 2.62 -13.34 -21.66
N LYS A 186 1.45 -13.10 -22.25
CA LYS A 186 0.85 -11.77 -22.40
C LYS A 186 0.61 -11.06 -21.05
N GLU A 187 0.38 -11.82 -19.98
CA GLU A 187 0.17 -11.26 -18.63
C GLU A 187 1.44 -10.58 -18.08
N VAL A 188 2.60 -11.24 -18.18
CA VAL A 188 3.88 -10.72 -17.68
C VAL A 188 4.29 -9.46 -18.43
N GLU A 189 4.09 -9.48 -19.75
CA GLU A 189 4.34 -8.31 -20.60
C GLU A 189 3.42 -7.15 -20.24
N ARG A 190 2.11 -7.41 -20.08
CA ARG A 190 1.14 -6.39 -19.65
C ARG A 190 1.54 -5.74 -18.34
N VAL A 191 1.95 -6.52 -17.33
CA VAL A 191 2.39 -5.97 -16.03
C VAL A 191 3.60 -5.05 -16.20
N LYS A 192 4.62 -5.48 -16.94
CA LYS A 192 5.84 -4.69 -17.18
C LYS A 192 5.54 -3.42 -17.97
N LEU A 193 4.70 -3.50 -19.01
CA LEU A 193 4.34 -2.35 -19.84
C LEU A 193 3.45 -1.36 -19.08
N THR A 194 2.46 -1.83 -18.31
CA THR A 194 1.63 -0.96 -17.46
C THR A 194 2.49 -0.24 -16.43
N ALA A 195 3.35 -0.95 -15.68
CA ALA A 195 4.24 -0.31 -14.70
C ALA A 195 5.14 0.74 -15.36
N SER A 196 5.70 0.43 -16.54
CA SER A 196 6.52 1.37 -17.30
C SER A 196 5.73 2.59 -17.78
N ALA A 197 4.47 2.42 -18.21
CA ALA A 197 3.61 3.51 -18.63
C ALA A 197 3.22 4.41 -17.44
N MET A 198 2.91 3.83 -16.28
CA MET A 198 2.67 4.58 -15.04
C MET A 198 3.90 5.43 -14.67
N GLU A 199 5.09 4.83 -14.65
CA GLU A 199 6.34 5.51 -14.34
C GLU A 199 6.76 6.59 -15.36
N ARG A 200 6.22 6.55 -16.58
CA ARG A 200 6.44 7.62 -17.57
C ARG A 200 5.43 8.75 -17.40
N ASN A 201 4.15 8.44 -17.18
CA ASN A 201 3.06 9.38 -17.34
C ASN A 201 2.47 9.93 -16.03
N LEU A 202 2.64 9.25 -14.90
CA LEU A 202 2.10 9.71 -13.60
C LEU A 202 3.12 10.49 -12.75
N ASN A 203 4.33 10.72 -13.27
CA ASN A 203 5.37 11.45 -12.54
C ASN A 203 5.13 12.97 -12.59
N ASN A 204 4.28 13.48 -11.69
CA ASN A 204 4.03 14.92 -11.54
C ASN A 204 5.08 15.61 -10.64
N SER A 205 6.35 15.44 -10.98
CA SER A 205 7.40 16.33 -10.49
C SER A 205 8.23 16.83 -11.66
N TYR A 206 7.72 17.86 -12.33
CA TYR A 206 8.54 18.78 -13.11
C TYR A 206 9.19 19.78 -12.16
N GLU A 207 10.52 19.84 -12.17
CA GLU A 207 11.34 21.05 -12.37
C GLU A 207 12.76 20.83 -11.80
N GLY A 208 13.74 20.71 -12.69
CA GLY A 208 15.17 20.60 -12.37
C GLY A 208 15.82 19.36 -12.99
N VAL A 209 16.93 19.57 -13.70
CA VAL A 209 17.82 18.50 -14.22
C VAL A 209 18.35 17.60 -13.10
N ASP A 210 18.27 18.06 -11.84
CA ASP A 210 18.71 17.37 -10.63
C ASP A 210 17.55 16.96 -9.69
N SER A 211 16.29 17.15 -10.08
CA SER A 211 15.13 16.79 -9.26
C SER A 211 14.82 15.30 -9.44
N PRO A 212 14.83 14.50 -8.36
CA PRO A 212 14.74 13.06 -8.51
C PRO A 212 13.34 12.60 -8.88
N LYS A 213 13.25 11.90 -10.02
CA LYS A 213 12.03 11.24 -10.50
C LYS A 213 11.32 10.49 -9.37
N ILE A 214 10.13 10.96 -8.99
CA ILE A 214 9.23 10.25 -8.08
C ILE A 214 8.49 9.22 -8.91
N THR A 215 8.85 7.95 -8.76
CA THR A 215 8.04 6.86 -9.31
C THR A 215 6.74 6.77 -8.51
N PRO A 216 5.59 6.58 -9.17
CA PRO A 216 4.31 6.47 -8.49
C PRO A 216 4.16 5.09 -7.82
N LEU A 217 5.00 4.11 -8.15
CA LEU A 217 4.92 2.75 -7.61
C LEU A 217 5.70 2.64 -6.29
N MET A 218 4.96 2.48 -5.19
CA MET A 218 5.47 2.20 -3.85
C MET A 218 5.45 0.68 -3.63
N HIS A 219 6.62 0.05 -3.54
CA HIS A 219 6.79 -1.39 -3.40
C HIS A 219 6.72 -1.82 -1.95
N VAL A 220 5.60 -2.42 -1.56
CA VAL A 220 5.33 -2.80 -0.17
C VAL A 220 5.71 -4.25 0.07
N PHE A 221 6.53 -4.45 1.09
CA PHE A 221 7.02 -5.74 1.54
C PHE A 221 6.48 -6.00 2.94
N SER A 222 5.41 -6.82 3.01
CA SER A 222 4.72 -7.17 4.26
C SER A 222 5.16 -8.56 4.74
N PRO A 223 5.50 -8.78 6.02
CA PRO A 223 5.94 -10.07 6.53
C PRO A 223 4.99 -11.23 6.17
N VAL A 224 3.68 -10.97 6.28
CA VAL A 224 2.60 -11.93 5.99
C VAL A 224 2.54 -12.28 4.50
N ALA A 225 2.91 -11.34 3.63
CA ALA A 225 2.95 -11.56 2.18
C ALA A 225 4.18 -12.36 1.72
N LEU A 226 5.26 -12.34 2.51
CA LEU A 226 6.56 -12.86 2.13
C LEU A 226 6.85 -14.27 2.65
N VAL A 227 6.27 -14.65 3.78
CA VAL A 227 6.34 -16.03 4.29
C VAL A 227 5.28 -16.89 3.61
N THR A 228 5.65 -17.54 2.52
CA THR A 228 4.73 -18.41 1.75
C THR A 228 4.88 -19.90 2.06
N SER A 229 6.05 -20.31 2.55
CA SER A 229 6.33 -21.68 3.01
C SER A 229 7.52 -21.65 3.98
N VAL A 230 7.55 -22.58 4.92
CA VAL A 230 8.69 -22.73 5.85
C VAL A 230 9.79 -23.57 5.18
N PRO A 231 11.07 -23.17 5.24
CA PRO A 231 12.18 -24.01 4.81
C PRO A 231 12.15 -25.38 5.51
N GLN A 232 12.22 -26.47 4.72
CA GLN A 232 12.21 -27.84 5.27
C GLN A 232 13.57 -28.27 5.87
N LYS A 233 14.65 -27.55 5.57
CA LYS A 233 16.00 -27.80 6.09
C LYS A 233 16.54 -26.50 6.68
N LYS A 234 17.09 -26.61 7.90
CA LYS A 234 17.83 -25.53 8.57
C LYS A 234 19.11 -25.22 7.79
N ASN A 235 19.03 -24.32 6.83
CA ASN A 235 20.20 -23.78 6.13
C ASN A 235 20.42 -22.31 6.52
N LEU A 236 21.67 -21.86 6.44
CA LEU A 236 22.03 -20.48 6.77
C LEU A 236 21.28 -19.44 5.92
N LEU A 237 20.87 -19.84 4.70
CA LEU A 237 20.23 -19.00 3.69
C LEU A 237 18.73 -18.72 3.96
N GLY A 238 18.08 -19.42 4.89
CA GLY A 238 16.64 -19.26 5.18
C GLY A 238 16.33 -18.77 6.60
N ARG A 239 17.35 -18.29 7.32
CA ARG A 239 17.23 -17.94 8.75
C ARG A 239 16.17 -16.87 9.00
N ILE A 240 16.07 -15.87 8.13
CA ILE A 240 15.09 -14.78 8.28
C ILE A 240 13.69 -15.37 8.09
N THR A 241 13.48 -16.10 6.98
CA THR A 241 12.19 -16.74 6.72
C THR A 241 11.77 -17.70 7.84
N GLU A 242 12.70 -18.50 8.40
CA GLU A 242 12.43 -19.39 9.53
C GLU A 242 11.99 -18.64 10.79
N GLN A 243 12.67 -17.55 11.13
CA GLN A 243 12.33 -16.76 12.32
C GLN A 243 10.95 -16.11 12.18
N VAL A 244 10.65 -15.52 11.03
CA VAL A 244 9.33 -14.92 10.76
C VAL A 244 8.24 -15.99 10.69
N ALA A 245 8.51 -17.14 10.07
CA ALA A 245 7.55 -18.24 10.04
C ALA A 245 7.22 -18.74 11.45
N LYS A 246 8.23 -18.86 12.32
CA LYS A 246 8.02 -19.23 13.72
C LYS A 246 7.15 -18.19 14.43
N ALA A 247 7.45 -16.91 14.28
CA ALA A 247 6.68 -15.82 14.86
C ALA A 247 5.21 -15.81 14.40
N ILE A 248 4.98 -16.08 13.11
CA ILE A 248 3.63 -16.18 12.54
C ILE A 248 2.86 -17.39 13.11
N SER A 249 3.56 -18.47 13.48
CA SER A 249 2.98 -19.70 13.98
C SER A 249 2.78 -19.75 15.50
N ASP A 250 3.45 -18.88 16.26
CA ASP A 250 3.33 -18.82 17.71
C ASP A 250 2.15 -17.92 18.11
N GLU A 251 1.06 -18.52 18.59
CA GLU A 251 -0.14 -17.81 19.02
C GLU A 251 0.07 -16.97 20.29
N ASN A 252 1.20 -17.14 20.99
CA ASN A 252 1.52 -16.42 22.23
C ASN A 252 2.51 -15.27 22.05
N GLU A 253 3.10 -15.08 20.85
CA GLU A 253 3.98 -13.94 20.62
C GLU A 253 3.19 -12.62 20.56
N LYS A 254 3.77 -11.57 21.15
CA LYS A 254 3.35 -10.18 20.91
C LYS A 254 3.95 -9.74 19.55
N GLU A 255 3.97 -8.45 19.23
CA GLU A 255 4.55 -7.96 17.96
C GLU A 255 5.96 -8.53 17.70
N TYR A 256 6.22 -9.03 16.48
CA TYR A 256 7.53 -9.52 16.04
C TYR A 256 8.21 -8.54 15.09
N LEU A 257 9.44 -8.14 15.42
CA LEU A 257 10.25 -7.20 14.63
C LEU A 257 11.28 -7.94 13.76
N ILE A 258 11.18 -7.78 12.45
CA ILE A 258 12.16 -8.26 11.46
C ILE A 258 13.31 -7.26 11.41
N GLN A 259 14.44 -7.65 12.00
CA GLN A 259 15.60 -6.77 12.16
C GLN A 259 16.17 -6.29 10.81
N GLU A 260 16.14 -7.10 9.78
CA GLU A 260 16.64 -6.74 8.45
C GLU A 260 15.78 -5.67 7.79
N PHE A 261 14.47 -5.76 7.93
CA PHE A 261 13.53 -4.75 7.44
C PHE A 261 13.61 -3.47 8.27
N GLN A 262 13.81 -3.59 9.58
CA GLN A 262 14.03 -2.45 10.45
C GLN A 262 15.32 -1.71 10.07
N THR A 263 16.41 -2.45 9.89
CA THR A 263 17.71 -1.90 9.47
C THR A 263 17.59 -1.19 8.12
N LEU A 264 16.85 -1.76 7.17
CA LEU A 264 16.58 -1.11 5.89
C LEU A 264 15.70 0.14 6.06
N GLY A 265 14.69 0.09 6.93
CA GLY A 265 13.79 1.21 7.22
C GLY A 265 14.45 2.39 7.93
N ASP A 266 15.45 2.14 8.78
CA ASP A 266 16.20 3.18 9.51
C ASP A 266 17.24 3.90 8.62
N GLN A 267 17.47 3.43 7.39
CA GLN A 267 18.32 4.12 6.42
C GLN A 267 17.66 5.39 5.90
N THR A 268 18.47 6.43 5.66
CA THR A 268 17.98 7.66 5.01
C THR A 268 17.43 7.36 3.62
N SER A 269 16.35 8.05 3.22
CA SER A 269 15.77 7.83 1.90
C SER A 269 16.62 8.46 0.79
N LYS A 270 16.80 7.73 -0.32
CA LYS A 270 17.26 8.27 -1.61
C LYS A 270 16.16 8.20 -2.65
N HIS A 271 16.53 8.54 -3.88
CA HIS A 271 15.66 8.48 -5.05
C HIS A 271 15.05 7.09 -5.23
N GLY A 272 13.83 7.07 -5.76
CA GLY A 272 13.12 5.83 -6.01
C GLY A 272 13.79 4.99 -7.08
N VAL A 273 13.47 3.70 -7.10
CA VAL A 273 13.88 2.75 -8.14
C VAL A 273 12.71 2.43 -9.03
N THR A 274 12.96 2.22 -10.32
CA THR A 274 11.91 1.80 -11.25
C THR A 274 11.51 0.35 -11.01
N PHE A 275 10.31 -0.01 -11.46
CA PHE A 275 9.80 -1.38 -11.43
C PHE A 275 10.76 -2.34 -12.14
N ARG A 276 11.35 -1.92 -13.27
CA ARG A 276 12.35 -2.68 -14.00
C ARG A 276 13.63 -2.89 -13.19
N GLN A 277 14.16 -1.84 -12.57
CA GLN A 277 15.37 -1.94 -11.74
C GLN A 277 15.16 -2.89 -10.55
N LEU A 278 14.01 -2.80 -9.88
CA LEU A 278 13.67 -3.72 -8.79
C LEU A 278 13.58 -5.18 -9.28
N LEU A 279 12.91 -5.43 -10.41
CA LEU A 279 12.81 -6.78 -10.98
C LEU A 279 14.18 -7.39 -11.31
N GLU A 280 15.08 -6.59 -11.89
CA GLU A 280 16.43 -7.03 -12.21
C GLU A 280 17.22 -7.39 -10.94
N ARG A 281 17.11 -6.59 -9.89
CA ARG A 281 17.76 -6.87 -8.60
C ARG A 281 17.22 -8.12 -7.92
N LEU A 282 15.90 -8.31 -7.91
CA LEU A 282 15.29 -9.51 -7.37
C LEU A 282 15.70 -10.76 -8.14
N ARG A 283 15.84 -10.65 -9.47
CA ARG A 283 16.37 -11.75 -10.30
C ARG A 283 17.82 -12.06 -9.94
N ASN A 284 18.69 -11.06 -9.87
CA ASN A 284 20.09 -11.26 -9.53
C ASN A 284 20.28 -11.87 -8.12
N ALA A 285 19.48 -11.42 -7.14
CA ALA A 285 19.49 -11.99 -5.79
C ALA A 285 19.07 -13.46 -5.78
N TYR A 286 18.07 -13.82 -6.58
CA TYR A 286 17.66 -15.21 -6.76
C TYR A 286 18.74 -16.06 -7.45
N ASP A 287 19.32 -15.57 -8.54
CA ASP A 287 20.35 -16.31 -9.29
C ASP A 287 21.56 -16.60 -8.37
N LEU A 288 21.98 -15.63 -7.54
CA LEU A 288 23.02 -15.81 -6.51
C LEU A 288 22.65 -16.84 -5.44
N LEU A 289 21.36 -16.98 -5.09
CA LEU A 289 20.90 -17.95 -4.11
C LEU A 289 20.89 -19.37 -4.69
N VAL A 290 20.48 -19.53 -5.96
CA VAL A 290 20.48 -20.82 -6.66
C VAL A 290 21.90 -21.31 -6.93
N ASP A 291 22.81 -20.43 -7.36
CA ASP A 291 24.21 -20.80 -7.67
C ASP A 291 24.98 -21.29 -6.44
N LYS A 292 24.64 -20.78 -5.25
CA LYS A 292 25.28 -21.16 -3.98
C LYS A 292 24.87 -22.54 -3.43
N ASP A 293 23.80 -23.14 -3.94
CA ASP A 293 23.26 -24.41 -3.41
C ASP A 293 22.90 -25.39 -4.55
N SER A 294 23.81 -25.51 -5.53
CA SER A 294 23.64 -26.30 -6.76
C SER A 294 23.36 -27.80 -6.58
N ASN A 295 23.46 -28.33 -5.36
CA ASN A 295 23.21 -29.74 -5.02
C ASN A 295 21.86 -29.98 -4.31
N VAL A 296 21.08 -28.93 -3.99
CA VAL A 296 19.80 -29.05 -3.30
C VAL A 296 18.69 -28.48 -4.18
N ARG A 297 17.62 -29.24 -4.40
CA ARG A 297 16.36 -28.69 -4.94
C ARG A 297 15.78 -27.70 -3.92
N ILE A 298 16.24 -26.45 -3.97
CA ILE A 298 15.70 -25.35 -3.17
C ILE A 298 14.28 -25.08 -3.66
N ASN A 299 13.33 -25.01 -2.72
CA ASN A 299 12.03 -24.40 -2.97
C ASN A 299 12.18 -22.87 -2.80
N PRO A 300 12.21 -22.06 -3.88
CA PRO A 300 12.52 -20.64 -3.74
C PRO A 300 11.44 -19.85 -3.01
N ALA A 301 10.22 -20.38 -2.91
CA ALA A 301 9.14 -19.78 -2.14
C ALA A 301 9.51 -19.65 -0.65
N ALA A 302 10.33 -20.57 -0.15
CA ALA A 302 10.81 -20.59 1.23
C ALA A 302 11.96 -19.60 1.51
N TYR A 303 12.46 -18.91 0.49
CA TYR A 303 13.58 -17.96 0.59
C TYR A 303 13.21 -16.57 0.06
N PHE A 304 11.92 -16.31 -0.19
CA PHE A 304 11.50 -15.07 -0.83
C PHE A 304 11.82 -13.83 -0.01
N LEU A 305 11.69 -13.91 1.32
CA LEU A 305 12.08 -12.84 2.22
C LEU A 305 13.59 -12.58 2.13
N ASP A 306 14.41 -13.62 2.15
CA ASP A 306 15.87 -13.52 2.01
C ASP A 306 16.26 -12.89 0.65
N ILE A 307 15.62 -13.30 -0.45
CA ILE A 307 15.80 -12.70 -1.79
C ILE A 307 15.48 -11.20 -1.78
N ILE A 308 14.39 -10.79 -1.11
CA ILE A 308 14.01 -9.37 -1.01
C ILE A 308 15.03 -8.60 -0.18
N VAL A 309 15.45 -9.14 0.97
CA VAL A 309 16.46 -8.49 1.82
C VAL A 309 17.75 -8.28 1.04
N ASP A 310 18.23 -9.28 0.30
CA ASP A 310 19.45 -9.17 -0.48
C ASP A 310 19.29 -8.21 -1.68
N ALA A 311 18.17 -8.29 -2.40
CA ALA A 311 17.88 -7.38 -3.52
C ALA A 311 17.81 -5.91 -3.06
N THR A 312 17.20 -5.66 -1.90
CA THR A 312 17.05 -4.31 -1.35
C THR A 312 18.33 -3.78 -0.72
N ARG A 313 19.17 -4.62 -0.10
CA ARG A 313 20.54 -4.26 0.30
C ARG A 313 21.40 -3.88 -0.91
N GLY A 314 21.29 -4.63 -2.01
CA GLY A 314 21.97 -4.28 -3.27
C GLY A 314 21.47 -2.99 -3.92
N LEU A 315 20.33 -2.46 -3.46
CA LEU A 315 19.82 -1.15 -3.82
C LEU A 315 20.23 -0.04 -2.84
N SER A 316 20.70 -0.38 -1.64
CA SER A 316 21.18 0.59 -0.67
C SER A 316 22.64 0.94 -0.94
N ASP A 317 22.88 2.13 -1.51
CA ASP A 317 24.23 2.68 -1.62
C ASP A 317 24.49 3.57 -0.41
N ASN A 318 25.64 3.45 0.25
CA ASN A 318 26.03 4.31 1.37
C ASN A 318 24.94 4.45 2.46
N GLN A 319 24.27 3.34 2.82
CA GLN A 319 23.17 3.32 3.81
C GLN A 319 21.96 4.18 3.42
N LYS A 320 21.63 4.28 2.12
CA LYS A 320 20.44 4.98 1.64
C LYS A 320 19.41 4.03 1.00
N ARG A 321 18.20 3.95 1.57
CA ARG A 321 17.08 3.15 1.05
C ARG A 321 16.36 3.91 -0.08
N PRO A 322 16.00 3.29 -1.22
CA PRO A 322 15.10 3.94 -2.18
C PRO A 322 13.75 4.28 -1.54
N ARG A 323 13.28 5.54 -1.68
CA ARG A 323 12.06 6.01 -1.00
C ARG A 323 10.82 5.14 -1.25
N ASN A 324 10.73 4.53 -2.43
CA ASN A 324 9.58 3.73 -2.86
C ASN A 324 9.71 2.23 -2.53
N ILE A 325 10.69 1.84 -1.70
CA ILE A 325 10.82 0.49 -1.15
C ILE A 325 10.30 0.53 0.29
N ILE A 326 9.16 -0.08 0.59
CA ILE A 326 8.44 0.06 1.87
C ILE A 326 8.48 -1.28 2.63
N PRO A 327 9.51 -1.52 3.45
CA PRO A 327 9.63 -2.73 4.27
C PRO A 327 8.83 -2.58 5.56
N LEU A 328 7.65 -3.20 5.65
CA LEU A 328 6.91 -3.24 6.91
C LEU A 328 7.63 -4.19 7.87
N SER A 329 8.39 -3.64 8.82
CA SER A 329 9.31 -4.44 9.66
C SER A 329 8.64 -5.22 10.77
N VAL A 330 7.36 -4.98 11.04
CA VAL A 330 6.65 -5.58 12.17
C VAL A 330 5.54 -6.50 11.69
N TYR A 331 5.53 -7.72 12.21
CA TYR A 331 4.39 -8.60 12.19
C TYR A 331 3.59 -8.39 13.48
N ASP A 332 2.32 -7.98 13.36
CA ASP A 332 1.42 -7.84 14.51
C ASP A 332 0.29 -8.88 14.40
N PRO A 333 0.24 -9.88 15.30
CA PRO A 333 -0.79 -10.92 15.27
C PRO A 333 -2.20 -10.36 15.50
N ASP A 334 -2.35 -9.23 16.19
CA ASP A 334 -3.66 -8.57 16.37
C ASP A 334 -4.23 -8.09 15.03
N PHE A 335 -3.41 -7.95 13.99
CA PHE A 335 -3.85 -7.56 12.64
C PHE A 335 -3.74 -8.71 11.63
N LYS A 336 -3.53 -9.96 12.08
CA LYS A 336 -3.55 -11.15 11.20
C LYS A 336 -4.97 -11.56 10.77
N TYR A 337 -5.95 -11.33 11.65
CA TYR A 337 -7.36 -11.70 11.48
C TYR A 337 -8.28 -10.52 11.79
N TYR A 338 -8.05 -9.39 11.14
CA TYR A 338 -8.88 -8.18 11.33
C TYR A 338 -10.35 -8.35 10.91
N THR A 339 -10.74 -9.53 10.42
CA THR A 339 -12.12 -9.92 10.13
C THR A 339 -13.00 -9.85 11.38
N ASP A 340 -14.09 -9.08 11.30
CA ASP A 340 -15.30 -9.09 12.15
C ASP A 340 -15.17 -8.93 13.68
N ARG A 341 -13.97 -8.65 14.22
CA ARG A 341 -13.87 -8.33 15.66
C ARG A 341 -14.24 -6.88 15.88
N ASP A 342 -15.25 -6.65 16.71
CA ASP A 342 -15.69 -5.32 17.16
C ASP A 342 -14.50 -4.54 17.74
N ARG A 343 -14.03 -3.51 17.03
CA ARG A 343 -12.90 -2.66 17.44
C ARG A 343 -13.30 -1.20 17.31
N GLN A 344 -13.84 -0.64 18.38
CA GLN A 344 -14.35 0.74 18.38
C GLN A 344 -13.30 1.81 18.04
N GLU A 345 -11.98 1.54 18.18
CA GLU A 345 -10.92 2.55 17.99
C GLU A 345 -9.68 2.04 17.25
N THR A 346 -9.86 1.37 16.09
CA THR A 346 -8.73 0.75 15.37
C THR A 346 -7.64 1.75 14.95
N VAL A 347 -8.01 2.92 14.42
CA VAL A 347 -7.05 3.93 13.90
C VAL A 347 -6.19 4.50 15.01
N SER A 348 -6.80 4.88 16.13
CA SER A 348 -6.07 5.40 17.29
C SER A 348 -5.20 4.33 17.95
N ALA A 349 -5.74 3.12 18.14
CA ALA A 349 -4.99 2.02 18.72
C ALA A 349 -3.71 1.70 17.94
N LEU A 350 -3.75 1.81 16.60
CA LEU A 350 -2.59 1.61 15.75
C LEU A 350 -1.44 2.59 16.05
N ARG A 351 -1.73 3.86 16.37
CA ARG A 351 -0.70 4.88 16.62
C ARG A 351 0.22 4.53 17.79
N GLY A 352 -0.28 3.79 18.77
CA GLY A 352 0.49 3.31 19.92
C GLY A 352 1.33 2.05 19.65
N ARG A 353 1.14 1.39 18.50
CA ARG A 353 1.78 0.10 18.18
C ARG A 353 3.21 0.27 17.67
N LEU A 354 4.01 -0.79 17.78
CA LEU A 354 5.36 -0.81 17.22
C LEU A 354 5.32 -0.68 15.70
N ILE A 355 4.37 -1.35 15.04
CA ILE A 355 4.23 -1.29 13.58
C ILE A 355 4.04 0.14 13.06
N TYR A 356 3.24 0.97 13.73
CA TYR A 356 3.04 2.35 13.32
C TYR A 356 4.32 3.19 13.49
N ARG A 357 5.00 3.05 14.64
CA ARG A 357 6.28 3.75 14.88
C ARG A 357 7.35 3.38 13.87
N CYS A 358 7.40 2.13 13.44
CA CYS A 358 8.30 1.68 12.37
C CYS A 358 7.86 2.21 11.01
N PHE A 359 6.56 2.18 10.71
CA PHE A 359 6.00 2.67 9.45
C PHE A 359 6.19 4.18 9.23
N GLU A 360 6.03 4.99 10.28
CA GLU A 360 6.16 6.45 10.22
C GLU A 360 7.55 6.88 9.70
N LYS A 361 8.60 6.10 10.00
CA LYS A 361 9.97 6.33 9.50
C LYS A 361 10.13 6.04 8.01
N LEU A 362 9.22 5.27 7.41
CA LEU A 362 9.31 4.86 6.00
C LEU A 362 8.76 5.92 5.06
N LEU A 363 7.91 6.81 5.57
CA LEU A 363 7.24 7.86 4.82
C LEU A 363 8.18 9.07 4.64
N PRO A 364 8.14 9.73 3.47
CA PRO A 364 8.99 10.88 3.16
C PRO A 364 8.63 12.17 3.91
#